data_AF-A0AA35YQW3-F1
#
_entry.id   AF-A0AA35YQW3-F1
#
_cell.length_a   1.000
_cell.length_b   1.000
_cell.length_c   1.000
_cell.angle_alpha   90.00
_cell.angle_beta   90.00
_cell.angle_gamma   90.00
#
_symmetry.space_group_name_H-M   'P 1'
#
loop_
_entity.id
_entity.type
_entity.pdbx_description
1 polymer ?
#
loop_
_entity_poly.entity_id
_entity_poly.type
_entity_poly.pdbx_seq_one_letter_code
_entity_poly.pdbx_strand_id
1 'polypeptide(L)'
;MEASASSKIQSRNQTKSLTHMPFEVMEKIIVDLAKISAIEAFRMKSVCRFFNEAGKTDEVYKHMELDGLQFRVWSDQKHEVVNKCIEMRNPNILFRNGLLFFLEAKHEGKKMLEEASVLGNLDSTFVLGMMLMAEGRHRKQEALNMLNNAYRRAKGKWNLRATCSTVHVHLNRERGKYVHFHGFHRSCALQNSVISVSDAFVNGYRWVFMCEICLWDACFIRMSNTRSFRSLDDLPLELLSRISVVLGSESAKDIVLKDFGGDPQVYRTTCIDMFEGMGPKNLEANLFIRTCALHNNIEAMFRQGIICVVSDDCFYYDNFDFGMTLLRQATNEDHLEAIYLLGMIYISRGPHQRDKGLQLLDAYFGWVVSDDGECTGVVDRAKELLQAVDVVHRLTTNNITFQCEDPCHSVKGSLAIGHEEDEDRQRYCTVCHWYLEYGRFGIFLKTING
;
A
#
# COMPACT_ATOMS: atom_id res chain seq x y z
N MET A 1 -6.63 84.16 -15.24
CA MET A 1 -7.07 82.75 -15.38
C MET A 1 -5.87 82.06 -16.02
N GLU A 2 -5.13 81.16 -15.39
CA GLU A 2 -5.55 79.97 -14.64
C GLU A 2 -4.54 79.66 -13.52
N ALA A 3 -5.03 79.24 -12.36
CA ALA A 3 -4.23 78.75 -11.25
C ALA A 3 -4.19 77.22 -11.32
N SER A 4 -3.00 76.66 -11.60
CA SER A 4 -2.77 75.21 -11.67
C SER A 4 -2.47 74.66 -10.28
N ALA A 5 -3.45 73.97 -9.68
CA ALA A 5 -3.29 73.22 -8.44
C ALA A 5 -2.75 71.81 -8.74
N SER A 6 -1.50 71.55 -8.33
CA SER A 6 -0.88 70.22 -8.37
C SER A 6 -1.08 69.52 -7.01
N SER A 7 -2.04 68.61 -6.93
CA SER A 7 -2.24 67.76 -5.74
C SER A 7 -1.35 66.52 -5.81
N LYS A 8 -0.23 66.54 -5.07
CA LYS A 8 0.60 65.34 -4.83
C LYS A 8 -0.17 64.35 -3.95
N ILE A 9 -0.64 63.26 -4.55
CA ILE A 9 -1.16 62.09 -3.84
C ILE A 9 0.03 61.36 -3.19
N GLN A 10 0.14 61.48 -1.87
CA GLN A 10 1.18 60.83 -1.08
C GLN A 10 0.69 59.41 -0.72
N SER A 11 1.10 58.39 -1.49
CA SER A 11 0.77 56.99 -1.21
C SER A 11 1.55 56.51 0.02
N ARG A 12 0.91 56.57 1.18
CA ARG A 12 1.45 56.08 2.45
C ARG A 12 1.28 54.55 2.54
N ASN A 13 2.05 53.80 1.75
CA ASN A 13 2.12 52.34 1.88
C ASN A 13 3.04 52.00 3.07
N GLN A 14 2.49 52.02 4.28
CA GLN A 14 3.12 51.38 5.44
C GLN A 14 3.03 49.87 5.25
N THR A 15 4.05 49.27 4.63
CA THR A 15 4.30 47.82 4.72
C THR A 15 4.59 47.49 6.18
N LYS A 16 3.58 46.98 6.91
CA LYS A 16 3.79 46.44 8.25
C LYS A 16 4.77 45.27 8.12
N SER A 17 5.98 45.46 8.63
CA SER A 17 7.03 44.45 8.62
C SER A 17 6.58 43.21 9.40
N LEU A 18 6.90 42.03 8.89
CA LEU A 18 6.63 40.74 9.53
C LEU A 18 7.20 40.66 10.96
N THR A 19 8.22 41.47 11.26
CA THR A 19 8.86 41.62 12.57
C THR A 19 7.92 42.14 13.67
N HIS A 20 6.76 42.71 13.32
CA HIS A 20 5.79 43.21 14.29
C HIS A 20 4.69 42.20 14.62
N MET A 21 4.67 41.02 13.98
CA MET A 21 3.71 39.98 14.31
C MET A 21 4.08 39.33 15.67
N PRO A 22 3.12 39.15 16.60
CA PRO A 22 3.37 38.43 17.84
C PRO A 22 3.78 36.98 17.59
N PHE A 23 4.66 36.43 18.44
CA PHE A 23 5.18 35.07 18.29
C PHE A 23 4.06 34.03 18.32
N GLU A 24 3.04 34.23 19.16
CA GLU A 24 1.88 33.36 19.33
C GLU A 24 1.06 33.26 18.02
N VAL A 25 1.04 34.33 17.23
CA VAL A 25 0.37 34.33 15.93
C VAL A 25 1.18 33.50 14.94
N MET A 26 2.51 33.61 14.95
CA MET A 26 3.37 32.81 14.07
C MET A 26 3.33 31.32 14.43
N GLU A 27 3.39 30.99 15.72
CA GLU A 27 3.25 29.61 16.21
C GLU A 27 1.90 29.05 15.79
N LYS A 28 0.81 29.79 16.00
CA LYS A 28 -0.52 29.37 15.57
C LYS A 28 -0.61 29.11 14.07
N ILE A 29 0.01 29.96 13.24
CA ILE A 29 0.07 29.74 11.78
C ILE A 29 0.78 28.42 11.47
N ILE A 30 1.92 28.13 12.10
CA ILE A 30 2.64 26.87 11.87
C ILE A 30 1.86 25.68 12.39
N VAL A 31 1.24 25.77 13.57
CA VAL A 31 0.40 24.70 14.12
C VAL A 31 -0.77 24.39 13.18
N ASP A 32 -1.45 25.41 12.66
CA ASP A 32 -2.57 25.21 11.73
C ASP A 32 -2.09 24.65 10.38
N LEU A 33 -0.90 25.03 9.91
CA LEU A 33 -0.26 24.38 8.76
C LEU A 33 0.11 22.93 9.05
N ALA A 34 0.68 22.63 10.22
CA ALA A 34 1.13 21.29 10.59
C ALA A 34 -0.03 20.30 10.68
N LYS A 35 -1.23 20.75 11.09
CA LYS A 35 -2.47 19.95 11.06
C LYS A 35 -2.92 19.59 9.64
N ILE A 36 -2.44 20.29 8.62
CA ILE A 36 -2.84 20.08 7.22
C ILE A 36 -1.72 19.36 6.46
N SER A 37 -0.47 19.78 6.67
CA SER A 37 0.71 19.27 5.99
C SER A 37 1.98 19.58 6.79
N ALA A 38 2.62 18.53 7.30
CA ALA A 38 3.96 18.64 7.89
C ALA A 38 4.99 19.25 6.93
N ILE A 39 4.89 18.97 5.62
CA ILE A 39 5.82 19.52 4.60
C ILE A 39 5.71 21.04 4.56
N GLU A 40 4.49 21.58 4.53
CA GLU A 40 4.28 23.02 4.48
C GLU A 40 4.69 23.69 5.80
N ALA A 41 4.47 23.04 6.94
CA ALA A 41 5.00 23.50 8.22
C ALA A 41 6.55 23.57 8.22
N PHE A 42 7.23 22.57 7.68
CA PHE A 42 8.69 22.59 7.55
C PHE A 42 9.21 23.63 6.55
N ARG A 43 8.52 23.82 5.43
CA ARG A 43 8.83 24.90 4.48
C ARG A 43 8.66 26.27 5.11
N MET A 44 7.64 26.46 5.95
CA MET A 44 7.45 27.73 6.65
C MET A 44 8.65 28.08 7.55
N LYS A 45 9.30 27.08 8.16
CA LYS A 45 10.51 27.27 8.98
C LYS A 45 11.69 27.84 8.20
N SER A 46 11.79 27.56 6.90
CA SER A 46 12.90 28.05 6.08
C SER A 46 12.69 29.48 5.57
N VAL A 47 11.48 30.03 5.68
CA VAL A 47 11.15 31.39 5.19
C VAL A 47 11.87 32.46 6.00
N CYS A 48 11.86 32.37 7.33
CA CYS A 48 12.53 33.34 8.19
C CYS A 48 12.87 32.78 9.58
N ARG A 49 13.78 33.47 10.29
CA ARG A 49 14.22 33.08 11.63
C ARG A 49 13.06 32.95 12.63
N PHE A 50 12.06 33.83 12.56
CA PHE A 50 10.94 33.80 13.50
C PHE A 50 10.05 32.57 13.32
N PHE A 51 9.72 32.22 12.07
CA PHE A 51 9.01 30.97 11.78
C PHE A 51 9.87 29.74 12.06
N ASN A 52 11.19 29.81 11.90
CA ASN A 52 12.07 28.72 12.32
C ASN A 52 11.94 28.44 13.83
N GLU A 53 11.99 29.48 14.67
CA GLU A 53 11.84 29.33 16.12
C GLU A 53 10.41 28.90 16.51
N ALA A 54 9.38 29.50 15.91
CA ALA A 54 8.00 29.08 16.12
C ALA A 54 7.75 27.63 15.70
N GLY A 55 8.41 27.14 14.64
CA GLY A 55 8.29 25.77 14.17
C GLY A 55 9.12 24.73 14.94
N LYS A 56 9.82 25.14 16.01
CA LYS A 56 10.50 24.24 16.95
C LYS A 56 9.69 23.99 18.21
N THR A 57 8.56 24.68 18.40
CA THR A 57 7.78 24.53 19.62
C THR A 57 7.10 23.17 19.67
N ASP A 58 6.94 22.68 20.89
CA ASP A 58 6.29 21.41 21.19
C ASP A 58 4.84 21.34 20.69
N GLU A 59 4.15 22.49 20.64
CA GLU A 59 2.76 22.59 20.20
C GLU A 59 2.59 22.21 18.71
N VAL A 60 3.62 22.45 17.89
CA VAL A 60 3.64 22.05 16.48
C VAL A 60 3.65 20.54 16.36
N TYR A 61 4.54 19.84 17.07
CA TYR A 61 4.65 18.37 17.02
C TYR A 61 3.43 17.68 17.62
N LYS A 62 2.81 18.27 18.64
CA LYS A 62 1.57 17.77 19.25
C LYS A 62 0.39 17.70 18.28
N HIS A 63 0.37 18.57 17.26
CA HIS A 63 -0.73 18.68 16.28
C HIS A 63 -0.32 18.33 14.85
N MET A 64 0.91 17.90 14.63
CA MET A 64 1.43 17.62 13.30
C MET A 64 0.74 16.40 12.68
N GLU A 65 0.22 16.59 11.47
CA GLU A 65 -0.24 15.52 10.59
C GLU A 65 0.88 15.07 9.67
N LEU A 66 1.23 13.78 9.75
CA LEU A 66 2.23 13.19 8.88
C LEU A 66 1.60 12.55 7.62
N ASP A 67 0.28 12.69 7.42
CA ASP A 67 -0.37 12.31 6.16
C ASP A 67 0.15 13.19 5.01
N GLY A 68 0.65 12.55 3.95
CA GLY A 68 1.27 13.24 2.81
C GLY A 68 2.79 13.23 2.82
N LEU A 69 3.42 12.84 3.93
CA LEU A 69 4.84 12.52 3.95
C LEU A 69 5.06 11.13 3.30
N GLN A 70 4.97 11.08 1.98
CA GLN A 70 5.34 9.91 1.18
C GLN A 70 6.86 9.75 1.20
N PHE A 71 7.41 9.23 2.30
CA PHE A 71 8.83 8.94 2.38
C PHE A 71 9.08 7.50 1.94
N ARG A 72 9.67 7.35 0.74
CA ARG A 72 10.03 6.04 0.15
C ARG A 72 11.08 5.27 0.98
N VAL A 73 11.78 5.92 1.91
CA VAL A 73 12.75 5.33 2.85
C VAL A 73 12.69 6.10 4.17
N TRP A 74 12.76 5.42 5.32
CA TRP A 74 12.89 6.09 6.62
C TRP A 74 14.29 6.73 6.72
N SER A 75 14.37 8.06 6.76
CA SER A 75 15.61 8.78 7.04
C SER A 75 15.74 9.07 8.53
N ASP A 76 16.96 9.29 9.03
CA ASP A 76 17.22 9.65 10.44
C ASP A 76 16.39 10.86 10.89
N GLN A 77 16.23 11.86 10.02
CA GLN A 77 15.41 13.04 10.26
C GLN A 77 13.92 12.68 10.44
N LYS A 78 13.41 11.68 9.73
CA LYS A 78 12.03 11.21 9.88
C LYS A 78 11.83 10.56 11.25
N HIS A 79 12.77 9.72 11.67
CA HIS A 79 12.73 9.10 12.99
C HIS A 79 12.75 10.14 14.10
N GLU A 80 13.59 11.17 13.99
CA GLU A 80 13.64 12.27 14.95
C GLU A 80 12.29 13.00 15.06
N VAL A 81 11.67 13.35 13.93
CA VAL A 81 10.35 14.02 13.90
C VAL A 81 9.26 13.14 14.51
N VAL A 82 9.20 11.86 14.13
CA VAL A 82 8.21 10.91 14.64
C VAL A 82 8.40 10.69 16.13
N ASN A 83 9.63 10.47 16.59
CA ASN A 83 9.94 10.30 18.01
C ASN A 83 9.55 11.53 18.80
N LYS A 84 9.86 12.73 18.30
CA LYS A 84 9.42 13.98 18.93
C LYS A 84 7.90 14.09 18.98
N CYS A 85 7.16 13.65 17.96
CA CYS A 85 5.69 13.61 18.00
C CYS A 85 5.16 12.61 19.06
N ILE A 86 5.82 11.46 19.24
CA ILE A 86 5.49 10.48 20.28
C ILE A 86 5.75 11.07 21.67
N GLU A 87 6.92 11.68 21.88
CA GLU A 87 7.27 12.39 23.13
C GLU A 87 6.24 13.46 23.48
N MET A 88 5.76 14.20 22.46
CA MET A 88 4.71 15.21 22.61
C MET A 88 3.29 14.63 22.69
N ARG A 89 3.16 13.31 22.74
CA ARG A 89 1.90 12.57 22.86
C ARG A 89 0.90 12.97 21.77
N ASN A 90 1.38 13.07 20.52
CA ASN A 90 0.50 13.35 19.40
C ASN A 90 -0.47 12.16 19.17
N PRO A 91 -1.79 12.35 19.32
CA PRO A 91 -2.76 11.25 19.29
C PRO A 91 -2.79 10.50 17.96
N ASN A 92 -2.55 11.18 16.83
CA ASN A 92 -2.62 10.57 15.50
C ASN A 92 -1.37 9.73 15.21
N ILE A 93 -0.21 10.15 15.71
CA ILE A 93 1.04 9.38 15.61
C ILE A 93 1.01 8.17 16.54
N LEU A 94 0.52 8.36 17.76
CA LEU A 94 0.30 7.25 18.70
C LEU A 94 -0.67 6.21 18.13
N PHE A 95 -1.75 6.63 17.44
CA PHE A 95 -2.66 5.72 16.76
C PHE A 95 -1.96 4.92 15.65
N ARG A 96 -1.25 5.59 14.74
CA ARG A 96 -0.58 4.94 13.61
C ARG A 96 0.50 3.96 14.06
N ASN A 97 1.39 4.41 14.95
CA ASN A 97 2.43 3.55 15.49
C ASN A 97 1.84 2.46 16.38
N GLY A 98 0.80 2.78 17.15
CA GLY A 98 0.08 1.81 17.96
C GLY A 98 -0.51 0.68 17.11
N LEU A 99 -1.08 0.99 15.95
CA LEU A 99 -1.53 -0.03 14.99
C LEU A 99 -0.38 -0.88 14.43
N LEU A 100 0.72 -0.24 14.02
CA LEU A 100 1.90 -0.95 13.49
C LEU A 100 2.50 -1.88 14.54
N PHE A 101 2.83 -1.34 15.72
CA PHE A 101 3.35 -2.13 16.83
C PHE A 101 2.34 -3.14 17.35
N PHE A 102 1.03 -2.93 17.22
CA PHE A 102 0.07 -3.95 17.65
C PHE A 102 0.20 -5.23 16.82
N LEU A 103 0.61 -5.12 15.55
CA LEU A 103 0.86 -6.26 14.67
C LEU A 103 2.19 -6.96 14.97
N GLU A 104 3.20 -6.23 15.47
CA GLU A 104 4.56 -6.74 15.72
C GLU A 104 4.82 -7.08 17.19
N ALA A 105 4.48 -6.17 18.09
CA ALA A 105 4.67 -6.17 19.54
C ALA A 105 3.36 -5.79 20.25
N LYS A 106 2.45 -6.77 20.34
CA LYS A 106 1.04 -6.63 20.74
C LYS A 106 0.79 -5.75 21.97
N HIS A 107 1.66 -5.82 22.98
CA HIS A 107 1.50 -5.10 24.24
C HIS A 107 1.82 -3.60 24.11
N GLU A 108 2.97 -3.28 23.51
CA GLU A 108 3.42 -1.90 23.25
C GLU A 108 2.44 -1.17 22.34
N GLY A 109 2.02 -1.81 21.25
CA GLY A 109 1.04 -1.24 20.33
C GLY A 109 -0.30 -0.96 21.00
N LYS A 110 -0.80 -1.90 21.81
CA LYS A 110 -2.04 -1.69 22.59
C LYS A 110 -1.93 -0.50 23.55
N LYS A 111 -0.80 -0.35 24.25
CA LYS A 111 -0.57 0.77 25.18
C LYS A 111 -0.61 2.13 24.45
N MET A 112 -0.01 2.21 23.26
CA MET A 112 -0.05 3.43 22.43
C MET A 112 -1.48 3.75 21.96
N LEU A 113 -2.26 2.73 21.57
CA LEU A 113 -3.67 2.90 21.20
C LEU A 113 -4.50 3.37 22.40
N GLU A 114 -4.30 2.80 23.58
CA GLU A 114 -4.97 3.23 24.83
C GLU A 114 -4.66 4.69 25.14
N GLU A 115 -3.40 5.09 25.02
CA GLU A 115 -2.98 6.46 25.23
C GLU A 115 -3.60 7.43 24.21
N ALA A 116 -3.57 7.09 22.92
CA ALA A 116 -4.23 7.88 21.87
C ALA A 116 -5.74 8.02 22.12
N SER A 117 -6.39 6.95 22.57
CA SER A 117 -7.82 6.95 22.92
C SER A 117 -8.13 7.87 24.11
N VAL A 118 -7.27 7.87 25.14
CA VAL A 118 -7.38 8.80 26.29
C VAL A 118 -7.23 10.26 25.84
N LEU A 119 -6.37 10.52 24.86
CA LEU A 119 -6.17 11.84 24.24
C LEU A 119 -7.28 12.24 23.26
N GLY A 120 -8.30 11.40 23.07
CA GLY A 120 -9.48 11.70 22.26
C GLY A 120 -9.37 11.27 20.79
N ASN A 121 -8.37 10.46 20.42
CA ASN A 121 -8.34 9.83 19.09
C ASN A 121 -9.46 8.78 18.99
N LEU A 122 -10.47 9.10 18.18
CA LEU A 122 -11.64 8.24 18.01
C LEU A 122 -11.34 6.95 17.25
N ASP A 123 -10.34 6.96 16.36
CA ASP A 123 -9.93 5.78 15.60
C ASP A 123 -9.27 4.74 16.53
N SER A 124 -8.43 5.19 17.47
CA SER A 124 -7.90 4.34 18.54
C SER A 124 -8.99 3.79 19.45
N THR A 125 -9.97 4.63 19.86
CA THR A 125 -11.10 4.13 20.66
C THR A 125 -11.90 3.08 19.90
N PHE A 126 -12.08 3.26 18.58
CA PHE A 126 -12.72 2.26 17.73
C PHE A 126 -11.96 0.94 17.72
N VAL A 127 -10.65 0.97 17.42
CA VAL A 127 -9.80 -0.23 17.35
C VAL A 127 -9.83 -0.99 18.67
N LEU A 128 -9.65 -0.29 19.80
CA LEU A 128 -9.73 -0.91 21.13
C LEU A 128 -11.11 -1.52 21.36
N GLY A 129 -12.19 -0.87 20.92
CA GLY A 129 -13.54 -1.40 21.04
C GLY A 129 -13.72 -2.69 20.24
N MET A 130 -13.18 -2.74 19.03
CA MET A 130 -13.18 -3.94 18.20
C MET A 130 -12.36 -5.06 18.84
N MET A 131 -11.18 -4.75 19.39
CA MET A 131 -10.35 -5.70 20.14
C MET A 131 -11.09 -6.28 21.34
N LEU A 132 -11.74 -5.43 22.14
CA LEU A 132 -12.57 -5.86 23.27
C LEU A 132 -13.73 -6.77 22.85
N MET A 133 -14.39 -6.47 21.73
CA MET A 133 -15.43 -7.35 21.19
C MET A 133 -14.88 -8.71 20.76
N ALA A 134 -13.64 -8.76 20.24
CA ALA A 134 -12.99 -9.99 19.79
C ALA A 134 -12.64 -10.95 20.94
N GLU A 135 -12.44 -10.44 22.15
CA GLU A 135 -12.15 -11.26 23.35
C GLU A 135 -13.35 -12.07 23.87
N GLY A 136 -14.54 -11.86 23.28
CA GLY A 136 -15.70 -12.72 23.45
C GLY A 136 -16.89 -12.04 24.11
N ARG A 137 -17.99 -12.81 24.25
CA ARG A 137 -19.31 -12.29 24.63
C ARG A 137 -19.33 -11.55 25.98
N HIS A 138 -18.46 -11.93 26.91
CA HIS A 138 -18.40 -11.32 28.24
C HIS A 138 -17.86 -9.88 28.22
N ARG A 139 -16.98 -9.53 27.26
CA ARG A 139 -16.43 -8.18 27.08
C ARG A 139 -17.20 -7.31 26.10
N LYS A 140 -18.16 -7.88 25.37
CA LYS A 140 -18.97 -7.14 24.38
C LYS A 140 -19.66 -5.91 24.98
N GLN A 141 -20.24 -6.03 26.18
CA GLN A 141 -20.92 -4.89 26.82
C GLN A 141 -19.94 -3.78 27.22
N GLU A 142 -18.74 -4.14 27.66
CA GLU A 142 -17.66 -3.19 27.96
C GLU A 142 -17.25 -2.42 26.71
N ALA A 143 -17.05 -3.12 25.59
CA ALA A 143 -16.75 -2.52 24.30
C ALA A 143 -17.84 -1.55 23.84
N LEU A 144 -19.11 -1.97 23.91
CA LEU A 144 -20.25 -1.13 23.53
C LEU A 144 -20.34 0.13 24.40
N ASN A 145 -20.13 0.00 25.71
CA ASN A 145 -20.13 1.15 26.62
C ASN A 145 -19.01 2.13 26.24
N MET A 146 -17.81 1.66 25.96
CA MET A 146 -16.69 2.50 25.55
C MET A 146 -16.97 3.25 24.24
N LEU A 147 -17.47 2.54 23.22
CA LEU A 147 -17.78 3.10 21.91
C LEU A 147 -18.93 4.12 21.98
N ASN A 148 -20.00 3.81 22.72
CA ASN A 148 -21.12 4.72 22.91
C ASN A 148 -20.73 5.96 23.71
N ASN A 149 -19.87 5.82 24.72
CA ASN A 149 -19.34 6.96 25.46
C ASN A 149 -18.47 7.86 24.57
N ALA A 150 -17.65 7.30 23.69
CA ALA A 150 -16.87 8.07 22.72
C ALA A 150 -17.79 8.80 21.72
N TYR A 151 -18.82 8.13 21.21
CA TYR A 151 -19.81 8.74 20.32
C TYR A 151 -20.56 9.92 20.97
N ARG A 152 -20.99 9.76 22.23
CA ARG A 152 -21.62 10.83 23.01
C ARG A 152 -20.65 11.99 23.26
N ARG A 153 -19.39 11.72 23.63
CA ARG A 153 -18.36 12.75 23.82
C ARG A 153 -18.08 13.54 22.54
N ALA A 154 -18.11 12.88 21.39
CA ALA A 154 -17.99 13.52 20.08
C ALA A 154 -19.24 14.34 19.68
N LYS A 155 -20.29 14.38 20.50
CA LYS A 155 -21.56 15.08 20.23
C LYS A 155 -22.16 14.72 18.87
N GLY A 156 -22.05 13.45 18.48
CA GLY A 156 -22.53 12.96 17.18
C GLY A 156 -21.71 13.42 15.97
N LYS A 157 -20.58 14.12 16.16
CA LYS A 157 -19.68 14.52 15.05
C LYS A 157 -18.75 13.38 14.60
N TRP A 158 -18.79 12.24 15.27
CA TRP A 158 -17.96 11.10 14.90
C TRP A 158 -18.45 10.46 13.60
N ASN A 159 -17.70 10.65 12.53
CA ASN A 159 -17.93 9.96 11.27
C ASN A 159 -17.38 8.54 11.32
N LEU A 160 -18.19 7.61 11.82
CA LEU A 160 -17.78 6.21 11.98
C LEU A 160 -17.36 5.56 10.65
N ARG A 161 -17.98 5.96 9.53
CA ARG A 161 -17.61 5.44 8.20
C ARG A 161 -16.17 5.85 7.86
N ALA A 162 -15.82 7.12 8.09
CA ALA A 162 -14.47 7.60 7.87
C ALA A 162 -13.47 6.86 8.76
N THR A 163 -13.77 6.67 10.05
CA THR A 163 -12.93 5.88 10.97
C THR A 163 -12.71 4.45 10.48
N CYS A 164 -13.78 3.73 10.10
CA CYS A 164 -13.66 2.39 9.55
C CYS A 164 -12.75 2.38 8.30
N SER A 165 -12.91 3.34 7.40
CA SER A 165 -12.06 3.49 6.21
C SER A 165 -10.62 3.79 6.56
N THR A 166 -10.36 4.68 7.51
CA THR A 166 -9.01 5.06 7.97
C THR A 166 -8.29 3.87 8.59
N VAL A 167 -8.93 3.19 9.56
CA VAL A 167 -8.35 2.00 10.20
C VAL A 167 -8.08 0.91 9.16
N HIS A 168 -8.99 0.75 8.20
CA HIS A 168 -8.81 -0.23 7.13
C HIS A 168 -7.63 0.09 6.22
N VAL A 169 -7.49 1.35 5.79
CA VAL A 169 -6.35 1.81 4.98
C VAL A 169 -5.05 1.59 5.73
N HIS A 170 -4.99 1.85 7.03
CA HIS A 170 -3.80 1.59 7.82
C HIS A 170 -3.48 0.10 7.96
N LEU A 171 -4.48 -0.75 8.18
CA LEU A 171 -4.28 -2.21 8.27
C LEU A 171 -3.90 -2.84 6.92
N ASN A 172 -4.36 -2.27 5.80
CA ASN A 172 -4.05 -2.79 4.46
C ASN A 172 -2.80 -2.19 3.82
N ARG A 173 -2.45 -0.93 4.11
CA ARG A 173 -1.21 -0.30 3.60
C ARG A 173 0.01 -1.14 3.97
N GLU A 174 -0.02 -1.77 5.13
CA GLU A 174 1.03 -2.68 5.60
C GLU A 174 0.91 -4.11 5.04
N ARG A 175 -0.15 -4.44 4.28
CA ARG A 175 -0.46 -5.84 3.87
C ARG A 175 -0.75 -6.04 2.38
N GLY A 176 -0.65 -5.01 1.53
CA GLY A 176 -0.76 -5.14 0.06
C GLY A 176 -2.08 -5.67 -0.50
N LYS A 177 -3.10 -5.96 0.34
CA LYS A 177 -4.38 -6.55 -0.09
C LYS A 177 -5.53 -5.59 0.17
N TYR A 178 -6.21 -5.16 -0.90
CA TYR A 178 -7.44 -4.36 -0.82
C TYR A 178 -8.63 -5.28 -0.46
N VAL A 179 -9.30 -5.01 0.66
CA VAL A 179 -10.59 -5.64 0.96
C VAL A 179 -11.70 -4.62 0.73
N HIS A 180 -12.59 -4.89 -0.23
CA HIS A 180 -13.71 -4.00 -0.49
C HIS A 180 -14.84 -4.20 0.54
N PHE A 181 -15.31 -3.11 1.15
CA PHE A 181 -16.53 -3.13 1.94
C PHE A 181 -17.77 -2.98 1.03
N HIS A 182 -18.43 -4.08 0.68
CA HIS A 182 -19.76 -4.01 0.08
C HIS A 182 -20.84 -3.70 1.14
N GLY A 183 -21.90 -3.01 0.71
CA GLY A 183 -22.86 -2.23 1.50
C GLY A 183 -23.50 -2.89 2.74
N PHE A 184 -23.99 -2.05 3.65
CA PHE A 184 -24.71 -2.48 4.87
C PHE A 184 -26.10 -3.03 4.51
N HIS A 185 -26.44 -4.23 5.02
CA HIS A 185 -27.78 -4.80 4.89
C HIS A 185 -28.82 -3.99 5.70
N ARG A 186 -30.04 -3.89 5.15
CA ARG A 186 -31.09 -2.93 5.55
C ARG A 186 -31.97 -3.30 6.76
N SER A 187 -31.69 -4.35 7.52
CA SER A 187 -32.67 -4.82 8.52
C SER A 187 -32.03 -5.38 9.79
N CYS A 188 -32.13 -4.62 10.88
CA CYS A 188 -31.89 -5.07 12.25
C CYS A 188 -33.24 -5.59 12.81
N ALA A 189 -33.35 -6.91 13.03
CA ALA A 189 -34.61 -7.57 13.40
C ALA A 189 -34.92 -7.59 14.91
N LEU A 190 -34.09 -6.96 15.75
CA LEU A 190 -34.17 -7.03 17.21
C LEU A 190 -34.29 -5.64 17.83
N GLN A 191 -35.51 -5.11 17.90
CA GLN A 191 -36.14 -4.52 19.11
C GLN A 191 -37.39 -3.68 18.77
N ASN A 192 -38.52 -4.00 19.42
CA ASN A 192 -39.78 -3.24 19.39
C ASN A 192 -39.80 -2.01 20.31
N SER A 193 -38.67 -1.65 20.95
CA SER A 193 -38.57 -0.50 21.85
C SER A 193 -37.79 0.63 21.21
N VAL A 194 -38.44 1.32 20.28
CA VAL A 194 -38.02 2.68 19.90
C VAL A 194 -38.29 3.56 21.12
N ILE A 195 -37.24 4.00 21.80
CA ILE A 195 -37.32 5.20 22.64
C ILE A 195 -37.55 6.34 21.66
N SER A 196 -38.79 6.82 21.56
CA SER A 196 -39.13 8.03 20.83
C SER A 196 -38.47 9.21 21.53
N VAL A 197 -37.31 9.64 21.04
CA VAL A 197 -36.80 10.98 21.35
C VAL A 197 -37.53 11.92 20.39
N SER A 198 -38.44 12.74 20.92
CA SER A 198 -39.27 13.64 20.12
C SER A 198 -38.43 14.76 19.50
N ASP A 199 -38.59 14.92 18.19
CA ASP A 199 -38.55 16.14 17.39
C ASP A 199 -37.54 17.24 17.73
N ALA A 200 -36.49 17.31 16.90
CA ALA A 200 -36.30 18.43 15.96
C ALA A 200 -34.98 18.29 15.15
N PHE A 201 -34.77 17.23 14.36
CA PHE A 201 -33.60 17.18 13.45
C PHE A 201 -33.77 16.25 12.23
N VAL A 202 -34.98 16.21 11.65
CA VAL A 202 -35.24 15.41 10.44
C VAL A 202 -35.62 16.32 9.29
N ASN A 203 -34.61 16.83 8.57
CA ASN A 203 -34.71 17.21 7.16
C ASN A 203 -33.31 17.11 6.54
N GLY A 204 -32.99 15.96 5.95
CA GLY A 204 -31.80 15.80 5.10
C GLY A 204 -31.14 14.42 5.06
N TYR A 205 -31.27 13.59 6.10
CA TYR A 205 -30.56 12.31 6.16
C TYR A 205 -31.52 11.16 6.48
N ARG A 206 -31.95 10.45 5.44
CA ARG A 206 -32.78 9.23 5.54
C ARG A 206 -31.95 8.00 5.90
N TRP A 207 -31.11 8.09 6.94
CA TRP A 207 -30.44 6.96 7.59
C TRP A 207 -31.17 6.66 8.90
N VAL A 208 -32.31 6.00 8.77
CA VAL A 208 -33.22 5.69 9.87
C VAL A 208 -32.84 4.30 10.42
N PHE A 209 -32.29 4.31 11.64
CA PHE A 209 -32.18 3.23 12.63
C PHE A 209 -31.57 1.88 12.21
N MET A 210 -30.25 1.74 12.38
CA MET A 210 -29.74 0.53 13.03
C MET A 210 -29.58 0.83 14.51
N CYS A 211 -29.94 -0.08 15.42
CA CYS A 211 -29.55 0.11 16.82
C CYS A 211 -28.02 0.17 16.88
N GLU A 212 -27.45 0.95 17.81
CA GLU A 212 -25.99 1.10 17.95
C GLU A 212 -25.29 -0.27 17.96
N ILE A 213 -25.92 -1.27 18.59
CA ILE A 213 -25.44 -2.67 18.63
C ILE A 213 -25.33 -3.30 17.23
N CYS A 214 -26.32 -3.13 16.36
CA CYS A 214 -26.31 -3.65 14.99
C CYS A 214 -25.24 -2.97 14.12
N LEU A 215 -24.94 -1.69 14.37
CA LEU A 215 -23.85 -0.97 13.71
C LEU A 215 -22.48 -1.50 14.14
N TRP A 216 -22.28 -1.67 15.45
CA TRP A 216 -21.03 -2.19 16.01
C TRP A 216 -20.81 -3.66 15.62
N ASP A 217 -21.86 -4.49 15.63
CA ASP A 217 -21.79 -5.89 15.19
C ASP A 217 -21.47 -6.00 13.69
N ALA A 218 -22.04 -5.15 12.83
CA ALA A 218 -21.72 -5.14 11.41
C ALA A 218 -20.27 -4.71 11.15
N CYS A 219 -19.76 -3.72 11.89
CA CYS A 219 -18.35 -3.31 11.84
C CYS A 219 -17.44 -4.44 12.34
N PHE A 220 -17.79 -5.08 13.46
CA PHE A 220 -17.05 -6.19 14.03
C PHE A 220 -16.99 -7.39 13.09
N ILE A 221 -18.12 -7.86 12.56
CA ILE A 221 -18.17 -9.00 11.62
C ILE A 221 -17.26 -8.74 10.41
N ARG A 222 -17.28 -7.52 9.87
CA ARG A 222 -16.42 -7.15 8.74
C ARG A 222 -14.94 -7.13 9.12
N MET A 223 -14.59 -6.64 10.30
CA MET A 223 -13.21 -6.69 10.81
C MET A 223 -12.75 -8.10 11.21
N SER A 224 -13.63 -8.96 11.70
CA SER A 224 -13.30 -10.36 11.96
C SER A 224 -13.13 -11.15 10.66
N ASN A 225 -13.80 -10.73 9.58
CA ASN A 225 -13.67 -11.32 8.25
C ASN A 225 -12.39 -10.86 7.52
N THR A 226 -11.79 -9.72 7.91
CA THR A 226 -10.39 -9.42 7.58
C THR A 226 -9.51 -10.35 8.42
N ARG A 227 -9.15 -11.50 7.82
CA ARG A 227 -8.47 -12.65 8.44
C ARG A 227 -7.31 -12.28 9.37
N SER A 228 -7.55 -12.15 10.67
CA SER A 228 -6.54 -12.22 11.74
C SER A 228 -7.17 -12.16 13.15
N PHE A 229 -8.09 -13.07 13.51
CA PHE A 229 -8.47 -13.24 14.92
C PHE A 229 -8.88 -14.69 15.21
N ARG A 230 -7.91 -15.53 15.58
CA ARG A 230 -8.12 -16.71 16.44
C ARG A 230 -6.92 -16.85 17.40
N SER A 231 -7.22 -17.26 18.62
CA SER A 231 -6.23 -17.65 19.64
C SER A 231 -5.28 -18.71 19.06
N LEU A 232 -3.98 -18.49 19.22
CA LEU A 232 -2.88 -19.31 18.67
C LEU A 232 -2.49 -20.48 19.60
N ASP A 233 -2.98 -20.47 20.84
CA ASP A 233 -2.42 -21.28 21.92
C ASP A 233 -2.86 -22.76 21.93
N ASP A 234 -3.76 -23.18 21.02
CA ASP A 234 -4.32 -24.54 20.99
C ASP A 234 -4.14 -25.27 19.64
N LEU A 235 -3.23 -24.83 18.77
CA LEU A 235 -3.14 -25.36 17.41
C LEU A 235 -2.06 -26.44 17.22
N PRO A 236 -2.37 -27.55 16.52
CA PRO A 236 -1.38 -28.57 16.14
C PRO A 236 -0.22 -27.98 15.32
N LEU A 237 0.99 -28.56 15.42
CA LEU A 237 2.19 -28.14 14.68
C LEU A 237 1.95 -27.98 13.16
N GLU A 238 1.07 -28.78 12.58
CA GLU A 238 0.69 -28.73 11.16
C GLU A 238 -0.13 -27.48 10.79
N LEU A 239 -0.78 -26.85 11.77
CA LEU A 239 -1.47 -25.56 11.62
C LEU A 239 -0.54 -24.38 11.91
N LEU A 240 0.51 -24.55 12.71
CA LEU A 240 1.55 -23.54 12.95
C LEU A 240 2.44 -23.32 11.72
N SER A 241 2.80 -24.38 10.97
CA SER A 241 3.48 -24.21 9.67
C SER A 241 2.62 -23.43 8.67
N ARG A 242 1.30 -23.65 8.69
CA ARG A 242 0.33 -22.91 7.87
C ARG A 242 0.07 -21.48 8.35
N ILE A 243 0.31 -21.16 9.62
CA ILE A 243 0.20 -19.80 10.17
C ILE A 243 1.50 -19.01 10.00
N SER A 244 2.67 -19.66 9.93
CA SER A 244 3.93 -19.02 9.53
C SER A 244 3.85 -18.41 8.12
N VAL A 245 3.07 -19.02 7.21
CA VAL A 245 2.72 -18.47 5.89
C VAL A 245 1.90 -17.16 5.96
N VAL A 246 1.31 -16.84 7.11
CA VAL A 246 0.31 -15.77 7.29
C VAL A 246 0.85 -14.57 8.08
N LEU A 247 1.98 -14.69 8.78
CA LEU A 247 2.58 -13.60 9.55
C LEU A 247 3.61 -12.84 8.71
N GLY A 248 3.18 -11.79 8.00
CA GLY A 248 4.06 -10.88 7.26
C GLY A 248 4.57 -9.72 8.12
N SER A 249 5.45 -9.98 9.08
CA SER A 249 6.16 -8.94 9.86
C SER A 249 7.66 -9.19 9.91
N GLU A 250 8.46 -8.19 10.32
CA GLU A 250 9.89 -8.36 10.61
C GLU A 250 10.17 -9.49 11.61
N SER A 251 9.26 -9.74 12.55
CA SER A 251 9.37 -10.81 13.54
C SER A 251 9.26 -12.21 12.91
N ALA A 252 8.49 -12.37 11.83
CA ALA A 252 8.43 -13.64 11.11
C ALA A 252 9.73 -13.93 10.36
N LYS A 253 10.51 -12.90 9.99
CA LYS A 253 11.83 -13.08 9.37
C LYS A 253 12.79 -13.74 10.36
N ASP A 254 12.87 -13.19 11.58
CA ASP A 254 13.69 -13.75 12.64
C ASP A 254 13.24 -15.16 13.02
N ILE A 255 11.94 -15.41 13.12
CA ILE A 255 11.40 -16.72 13.48
C ILE A 255 11.63 -17.75 12.35
N VAL A 256 11.38 -17.40 11.09
CA VAL A 256 11.58 -18.32 9.97
C VAL A 256 13.08 -18.60 9.74
N LEU A 257 13.93 -17.58 9.85
CA LEU A 257 15.38 -17.72 9.66
C LEU A 257 16.09 -18.39 10.85
N LYS A 258 15.65 -18.14 12.10
CA LYS A 258 16.30 -18.70 13.31
C LYS A 258 15.66 -19.97 13.83
N ASP A 259 14.33 -20.09 13.81
CA ASP A 259 13.62 -21.18 14.51
C ASP A 259 13.12 -22.29 13.58
N PHE A 260 12.85 -21.99 12.30
CA PHE A 260 12.31 -22.95 11.33
C PHE A 260 13.30 -23.32 10.20
N GLY A 261 14.56 -22.90 10.32
CA GLY A 261 15.58 -22.96 9.26
C GLY A 261 15.93 -24.35 8.69
N GLY A 262 15.26 -25.43 9.08
CA GLY A 262 15.53 -26.79 8.64
C GLY A 262 14.36 -27.58 8.07
N ASP A 263 13.12 -27.06 8.05
CA ASP A 263 11.97 -27.81 7.52
C ASP A 263 11.70 -27.45 6.04
N PRO A 264 11.88 -28.40 5.09
CA PRO A 264 11.56 -28.22 3.67
C PRO A 264 10.14 -27.73 3.40
N GLN A 265 9.16 -28.12 4.23
CA GLN A 265 7.76 -27.75 4.02
C GLN A 265 7.50 -26.29 4.34
N VAL A 266 8.22 -25.72 5.30
CA VAL A 266 8.14 -24.28 5.59
C VAL A 266 8.58 -23.51 4.37
N TYR A 267 9.79 -23.78 3.86
CA TYR A 267 10.33 -23.13 2.67
C TYR A 267 9.42 -23.25 1.43
N ARG A 268 8.81 -24.42 1.24
CA ARG A 268 7.89 -24.68 0.12
C ARG A 268 6.60 -23.88 0.18
N THR A 269 6.11 -23.56 1.38
CA THR A 269 4.79 -22.95 1.59
C THR A 269 4.84 -21.48 2.01
N THR A 270 6.01 -20.94 2.37
CA THR A 270 6.16 -19.53 2.76
C THR A 270 5.68 -18.57 1.67
N CYS A 271 4.91 -17.56 2.08
CA CYS A 271 4.48 -16.47 1.22
C CYS A 271 5.67 -15.53 0.93
N ILE A 272 6.11 -15.45 -0.33
CA ILE A 272 7.28 -14.63 -0.67
C ILE A 272 6.93 -13.15 -0.82
N ASP A 273 5.65 -12.79 -0.98
CA ASP A 273 5.19 -11.40 -1.03
C ASP A 273 5.55 -10.60 0.24
N MET A 274 5.82 -11.30 1.35
CA MET A 274 6.30 -10.69 2.60
C MET A 274 7.69 -10.05 2.49
N PHE A 275 8.40 -10.31 1.38
CA PHE A 275 9.72 -9.74 1.07
C PHE A 275 9.65 -8.63 0.01
N GLU A 276 8.45 -8.16 -0.35
CA GLU A 276 8.30 -7.00 -1.24
C GLU A 276 8.98 -5.74 -0.66
N GLY A 277 9.69 -5.01 -1.53
CA GLY A 277 10.50 -3.85 -1.15
C GLY A 277 11.94 -4.17 -0.72
N MET A 278 12.29 -5.44 -0.53
CA MET A 278 13.68 -5.86 -0.39
C MET A 278 14.28 -5.97 -1.78
N GLY A 279 14.89 -4.88 -2.24
CA GLY A 279 15.62 -4.89 -3.51
C GLY A 279 16.69 -6.00 -3.52
N PRO A 280 17.20 -6.37 -4.71
CA PRO A 280 18.19 -7.44 -4.90
C PRO A 280 19.52 -7.22 -4.15
N LYS A 281 19.68 -6.10 -3.44
CA LYS A 281 20.84 -5.76 -2.62
C LYS A 281 20.76 -6.32 -1.18
N ASN A 282 19.59 -6.80 -0.73
CA ASN A 282 19.46 -7.45 0.58
C ASN A 282 19.92 -8.92 0.50
N LEU A 283 21.15 -9.18 0.97
CA LEU A 283 21.78 -10.50 0.90
C LEU A 283 20.98 -11.59 1.64
N GLU A 284 20.43 -11.27 2.80
CA GLU A 284 19.69 -12.23 3.64
C GLU A 284 18.35 -12.62 3.00
N ALA A 285 17.63 -11.64 2.47
CA ALA A 285 16.39 -11.88 1.72
C ALA A 285 16.64 -12.73 0.47
N ASN A 286 17.69 -12.45 -0.29
CA ASN A 286 18.05 -13.24 -1.47
C ASN A 286 18.43 -14.68 -1.11
N LEU A 287 19.19 -14.89 -0.03
CA LEU A 287 19.53 -16.23 0.45
C LEU A 287 18.28 -17.01 0.85
N PHE A 288 17.34 -16.34 1.52
CA PHE A 288 16.06 -16.94 1.91
C PHE A 288 15.22 -17.32 0.68
N ILE A 289 15.00 -16.38 -0.24
CA ILE A 289 14.24 -16.62 -1.50
C ILE A 289 14.88 -17.77 -2.29
N ARG A 290 16.21 -17.79 -2.41
CA ARG A 290 16.94 -18.89 -3.06
C ARG A 290 16.68 -20.22 -2.35
N THR A 291 16.67 -20.24 -1.03
CA THR A 291 16.39 -21.45 -0.25
C THR A 291 14.95 -21.91 -0.47
N CYS A 292 13.98 -21.01 -0.49
CA CYS A 292 12.59 -21.32 -0.86
C CYS A 292 12.48 -21.90 -2.29
N ALA A 293 13.18 -21.31 -3.26
CA ALA A 293 13.20 -21.79 -4.63
C ALA A 293 13.75 -23.22 -4.73
N LEU A 294 14.83 -23.54 -4.01
CA LEU A 294 15.41 -24.89 -3.94
C LEU A 294 14.44 -25.93 -3.33
N HIS A 295 13.46 -25.49 -2.54
CA HIS A 295 12.42 -26.32 -1.94
C HIS A 295 11.11 -26.30 -2.74
N ASN A 296 11.14 -25.91 -4.01
CA ASN A 296 10.00 -25.89 -4.92
C ASN A 296 8.86 -24.93 -4.50
N ASN A 297 9.21 -23.80 -3.92
CA ASN A 297 8.29 -22.68 -3.79
C ASN A 297 8.20 -21.93 -5.13
N ILE A 298 7.02 -21.95 -5.77
CA ILE A 298 6.82 -21.49 -7.15
C ILE A 298 7.08 -19.97 -7.27
N GLU A 299 6.56 -19.18 -6.34
CA GLU A 299 6.79 -17.73 -6.30
C GLU A 299 8.28 -17.41 -6.08
N ALA A 300 8.95 -18.16 -5.21
CA ALA A 300 10.39 -17.99 -4.99
C ALA A 300 11.20 -18.34 -6.23
N MET A 301 10.84 -19.41 -6.96
CA MET A 301 11.45 -19.75 -8.25
C MET A 301 11.28 -18.61 -9.25
N PHE A 302 10.07 -18.05 -9.35
CA PHE A 302 9.80 -16.92 -10.24
C PHE A 302 10.66 -15.70 -9.90
N ARG A 303 10.61 -15.22 -8.65
CA ARG A 303 11.38 -14.03 -8.21
C ARG A 303 12.89 -14.24 -8.31
N GLN A 304 13.40 -15.40 -7.88
CA GLN A 304 14.81 -15.74 -8.01
C GLN A 304 15.23 -15.86 -9.49
N GLY A 305 14.35 -16.40 -10.34
CA GLY A 305 14.52 -16.47 -11.78
C GLY A 305 14.71 -15.10 -12.41
N ILE A 306 13.86 -14.13 -12.04
CA ILE A 306 13.99 -12.73 -12.49
C ILE A 306 15.35 -12.16 -12.07
N ILE A 307 15.68 -12.25 -10.78
CA ILE A 307 16.93 -11.71 -10.23
C ILE A 307 18.13 -12.27 -11.00
N CYS A 308 18.16 -13.58 -11.25
CA CYS A 308 19.25 -14.25 -11.96
C CYS A 308 19.34 -13.91 -13.47
N VAL A 309 18.20 -13.65 -14.13
CA VAL A 309 18.16 -13.26 -15.55
C VAL A 309 18.58 -11.81 -15.74
N VAL A 310 18.21 -10.94 -14.80
CA VAL A 310 18.20 -9.49 -14.96
C VAL A 310 19.43 -8.83 -14.30
N SER A 311 19.88 -9.34 -13.15
CA SER A 311 21.02 -8.79 -12.42
C SER A 311 22.37 -9.23 -12.99
N ASP A 312 23.25 -8.27 -13.24
CA ASP A 312 24.67 -8.51 -13.52
C ASP A 312 25.50 -8.73 -12.25
N ASP A 313 24.99 -8.30 -11.09
CA ASP A 313 25.71 -8.23 -9.81
C ASP A 313 25.58 -9.49 -8.94
N CYS A 314 24.85 -10.50 -9.39
CA CYS A 314 24.75 -11.73 -8.61
C CYS A 314 26.11 -12.46 -8.60
N PHE A 315 26.73 -12.54 -7.41
CA PHE A 315 28.07 -13.05 -7.08
C PHE A 315 28.46 -14.47 -7.58
N TYR A 316 27.63 -15.14 -8.38
CA TYR A 316 27.89 -16.47 -8.93
C TYR A 316 27.97 -16.42 -10.46
N TYR A 317 29.06 -16.92 -11.04
CA TYR A 317 29.16 -17.18 -12.48
C TYR A 317 28.10 -18.25 -12.86
N ASP A 318 27.44 -18.09 -14.02
CA ASP A 318 26.32 -18.92 -14.57
C ASP A 318 24.87 -18.57 -14.16
N ASN A 319 24.58 -17.33 -13.77
CA ASN A 319 23.22 -16.96 -13.34
C ASN A 319 22.13 -16.98 -14.42
N PHE A 320 22.45 -16.72 -15.69
CA PHE A 320 21.39 -16.58 -16.70
C PHE A 320 20.68 -17.92 -16.96
N ASP A 321 21.44 -19.00 -17.18
CA ASP A 321 20.86 -20.31 -17.46
C ASP A 321 20.15 -20.90 -16.23
N PHE A 322 20.68 -20.61 -15.03
CA PHE A 322 20.01 -20.94 -13.77
C PHE A 322 18.67 -20.18 -13.65
N GLY A 323 18.67 -18.88 -13.91
CA GLY A 323 17.46 -18.05 -13.88
C GLY A 323 16.41 -18.51 -14.90
N MET A 324 16.84 -18.84 -16.12
CA MET A 324 15.97 -19.44 -17.14
C MET A 324 15.41 -20.80 -16.71
N THR A 325 16.18 -21.60 -15.98
CA THR A 325 15.72 -22.89 -15.46
C THR A 325 14.63 -22.70 -14.40
N LEU A 326 14.82 -21.76 -13.47
CA LEU A 326 13.83 -21.43 -12.45
C LEU A 326 12.53 -20.87 -13.07
N LEU A 327 12.63 -19.96 -14.04
CA LEU A 327 11.45 -19.43 -14.75
C LEU A 327 10.68 -20.52 -15.50
N ARG A 328 11.38 -21.48 -16.12
CA ARG A 328 10.74 -22.65 -16.75
C ARG A 328 10.04 -23.54 -15.73
N GLN A 329 10.65 -23.76 -14.57
CA GLN A 329 10.02 -24.54 -13.50
C GLN A 329 8.75 -23.86 -13.00
N ALA A 330 8.79 -22.55 -12.73
CA ALA A 330 7.60 -21.78 -12.35
C ALA A 330 6.51 -21.81 -13.44
N THR A 331 6.91 -21.73 -14.71
CA THR A 331 5.99 -21.84 -15.88
C THR A 331 5.33 -23.23 -15.94
N ASN A 332 6.07 -24.30 -15.67
CA ASN A 332 5.52 -25.67 -15.67
C ASN A 332 4.53 -25.93 -14.54
N GLU A 333 4.55 -25.09 -13.50
CA GLU A 333 3.60 -25.08 -12.38
C GLU A 333 2.53 -23.99 -12.56
N ASP A 334 2.30 -23.55 -13.81
CA ASP A 334 1.26 -22.59 -14.22
C ASP A 334 1.35 -21.19 -13.59
N HIS A 335 2.54 -20.73 -13.18
CA HIS A 335 2.73 -19.37 -12.68
C HIS A 335 2.61 -18.33 -13.81
N LEU A 336 1.52 -17.55 -13.81
CA LEU A 336 1.13 -16.66 -14.90
C LEU A 336 2.19 -15.58 -15.23
N GLU A 337 2.73 -14.92 -14.21
CA GLU A 337 3.78 -13.91 -14.34
C GLU A 337 5.07 -14.51 -14.95
N ALA A 338 5.42 -15.74 -14.56
CA ALA A 338 6.56 -16.46 -15.11
C ALA A 338 6.35 -16.82 -16.57
N ILE A 339 5.16 -17.29 -16.96
CA ILE A 339 4.79 -17.57 -18.35
C ILE A 339 4.93 -16.32 -19.21
N TYR A 340 4.33 -15.21 -18.76
CA TYR A 340 4.40 -13.92 -19.45
C TYR A 340 5.86 -13.46 -19.64
N LEU A 341 6.63 -13.43 -18.55
CA LEU A 341 8.00 -12.92 -18.59
C LEU A 341 8.93 -13.83 -19.40
N LEU A 342 8.82 -15.14 -19.25
CA LEU A 342 9.61 -16.10 -20.02
C LEU A 342 9.31 -16.00 -21.52
N GLY A 343 8.04 -15.77 -21.87
CA GLY A 343 7.61 -15.46 -23.24
C GLY A 343 8.33 -14.22 -23.79
N MET A 344 8.32 -13.11 -23.04
CA MET A 344 9.00 -11.88 -23.41
C MET A 344 10.52 -12.03 -23.53
N ILE A 345 11.15 -12.82 -22.65
CA ILE A 345 12.58 -13.12 -22.70
C ILE A 345 12.91 -13.92 -23.97
N TYR A 346 12.13 -14.95 -24.30
CA TYR A 346 12.37 -15.75 -25.50
C TYR A 346 12.25 -14.93 -26.79
N ILE A 347 11.25 -14.06 -26.88
CA ILE A 347 11.11 -13.15 -28.02
C ILE A 347 12.34 -12.25 -28.13
N SER A 348 12.82 -11.72 -27.00
CA SER A 348 14.00 -10.83 -26.97
C SER A 348 15.31 -11.51 -27.39
N ARG A 349 15.45 -12.83 -27.17
CA ARG A 349 16.67 -13.58 -27.55
C ARG A 349 16.80 -13.85 -29.06
N GLY A 350 15.83 -13.45 -29.86
CA GLY A 350 15.91 -13.47 -31.32
C GLY A 350 15.07 -14.57 -31.99
N PRO A 351 15.20 -14.71 -33.33
CA PRO A 351 14.24 -15.46 -34.13
C PRO A 351 14.15 -16.95 -33.76
N HIS A 352 15.24 -17.57 -33.33
CA HIS A 352 15.27 -19.01 -32.99
C HIS A 352 14.47 -19.40 -31.73
N GLN A 353 14.20 -18.45 -30.84
CA GLN A 353 13.40 -18.68 -29.62
C GLN A 353 12.03 -18.01 -29.71
N ARG A 354 11.78 -17.20 -30.75
CA ARG A 354 10.56 -16.42 -30.91
C ARG A 354 9.31 -17.28 -30.87
N ASP A 355 9.27 -18.36 -31.64
CA ASP A 355 8.07 -19.20 -31.74
C ASP A 355 7.73 -19.85 -30.39
N LYS A 356 8.75 -20.21 -29.60
CA LYS A 356 8.55 -20.68 -28.22
C LYS A 356 8.00 -19.60 -27.31
N GLY A 357 8.49 -18.36 -27.46
CA GLY A 357 7.96 -17.21 -26.72
C GLY A 357 6.50 -16.93 -27.06
N LEU A 358 6.15 -16.94 -28.35
CA LEU A 358 4.77 -16.77 -28.80
C LEU A 358 3.85 -17.89 -28.33
N GLN A 359 4.30 -19.15 -28.36
CA GLN A 359 3.53 -20.28 -27.82
C GLN A 359 3.20 -20.12 -26.33
N LEU A 360 4.15 -19.65 -25.52
CA LEU A 360 3.91 -19.38 -24.10
C LEU A 360 2.90 -18.24 -23.90
N LEU A 361 3.04 -17.16 -24.68
CA LEU A 361 2.16 -16.01 -24.58
C LEU A 361 0.73 -16.33 -25.09
N ASP A 362 0.60 -17.14 -26.14
CA ASP A 362 -0.70 -17.63 -26.61
C ASP A 362 -1.37 -18.54 -25.57
N ALA A 363 -0.59 -19.40 -24.90
CA ALA A 363 -1.10 -20.17 -23.77
C ALA A 363 -1.64 -19.23 -22.69
N TYR A 364 -0.85 -18.25 -22.26
CA TYR A 364 -1.27 -17.22 -21.30
C TYR A 364 -2.54 -16.48 -21.74
N PHE A 365 -2.65 -16.10 -23.02
CA PHE A 365 -3.86 -15.44 -23.55
C PHE A 365 -5.10 -16.33 -23.43
N GLY A 366 -4.97 -17.63 -23.71
CA GLY A 366 -6.07 -18.59 -23.59
C GLY A 366 -6.62 -18.70 -22.17
N TRP A 367 -5.73 -18.66 -21.16
CA TRP A 367 -6.12 -18.62 -19.75
C TRP A 367 -6.83 -17.32 -19.41
N VAL A 368 -6.28 -16.19 -19.85
CA VAL A 368 -6.79 -14.86 -19.52
C VAL A 368 -8.16 -14.57 -20.13
N VAL A 369 -8.41 -14.95 -21.38
CA VAL A 369 -9.70 -14.67 -22.04
C VAL A 369 -10.85 -15.47 -21.40
N SER A 370 -10.52 -16.50 -20.62
CA SER A 370 -11.50 -17.32 -19.91
C SER A 370 -11.91 -16.75 -18.55
N ASP A 371 -11.18 -15.76 -18.01
CA ASP A 371 -11.42 -15.18 -16.68
C ASP A 371 -11.53 -13.65 -16.77
N ASP A 372 -12.71 -13.10 -16.47
CA ASP A 372 -13.25 -11.83 -16.98
C ASP A 372 -12.53 -10.51 -16.53
N GLY A 373 -11.25 -10.49 -16.13
CA GLY A 373 -10.59 -9.21 -15.82
C GLY A 373 -9.20 -9.17 -15.18
N GLU A 374 -8.48 -10.27 -14.94
CA GLU A 374 -7.23 -10.22 -14.16
C GLU A 374 -5.94 -9.96 -14.97
N CYS A 375 -6.02 -9.84 -16.30
CA CYS A 375 -4.85 -9.72 -17.19
C CYS A 375 -3.90 -8.57 -16.85
N THR A 376 -4.45 -7.37 -16.64
CA THR A 376 -3.65 -6.16 -16.41
C THR A 376 -2.81 -6.31 -15.14
N GLY A 377 -3.36 -6.96 -14.12
CA GLY A 377 -2.66 -7.19 -12.85
C GLY A 377 -1.39 -8.04 -12.99
N VAL A 378 -1.39 -9.08 -13.83
CA VAL A 378 -0.22 -9.96 -14.00
C VAL A 378 0.92 -9.21 -14.71
N VAL A 379 0.60 -8.49 -15.79
CA VAL A 379 1.57 -7.72 -16.57
C VAL A 379 2.16 -6.60 -15.70
N ASP A 380 1.32 -5.90 -14.94
CA ASP A 380 1.75 -4.83 -14.05
C ASP A 380 2.64 -5.35 -12.92
N ARG A 381 2.29 -6.47 -12.28
CA ARG A 381 3.14 -7.11 -11.25
C ARG A 381 4.50 -7.53 -11.78
N ALA A 382 4.54 -8.15 -12.97
CA ALA A 382 5.80 -8.53 -13.60
C ALA A 382 6.68 -7.30 -13.92
N LYS A 383 6.06 -6.19 -14.35
CA LYS A 383 6.73 -4.91 -14.58
C LYS A 383 7.23 -4.30 -13.25
N GLU A 384 6.43 -4.25 -12.21
CA GLU A 384 6.84 -3.76 -10.89
C GLU A 384 8.06 -4.51 -10.35
N LEU A 385 8.10 -5.84 -10.50
CA LEU A 385 9.25 -6.64 -10.11
C LEU A 385 10.50 -6.31 -10.93
N LEU A 386 10.38 -6.11 -12.25
CA LEU A 386 11.51 -5.69 -13.09
C LEU A 386 12.02 -4.29 -12.71
N GLN A 387 11.13 -3.36 -12.34
CA GLN A 387 11.52 -2.05 -11.83
C GLN A 387 12.28 -2.15 -10.51
N ALA A 388 11.88 -3.06 -9.63
CA ALA A 388 12.51 -3.25 -8.32
C ALA A 388 13.95 -3.79 -8.38
N VAL A 389 14.35 -4.40 -9.51
CA VAL A 389 15.69 -5.00 -9.66
C VAL A 389 16.76 -3.98 -10.08
N ASP A 390 16.40 -2.71 -10.34
CA ASP A 390 17.28 -1.53 -10.51
C ASP A 390 18.27 -1.60 -11.70
N VAL A 391 18.49 -2.77 -12.31
CA VAL A 391 19.41 -3.01 -13.42
C VAL A 391 18.81 -4.03 -14.38
N VAL A 392 18.46 -3.63 -15.62
CA VAL A 392 17.94 -4.55 -16.66
C VAL A 392 18.82 -4.52 -17.90
N HIS A 393 20.13 -4.69 -17.72
CA HIS A 393 21.09 -4.60 -18.81
C HIS A 393 21.04 -5.79 -19.79
N ARG A 394 20.60 -6.98 -19.35
CA ARG A 394 20.58 -8.19 -20.18
C ARG A 394 19.37 -8.32 -21.10
N LEU A 395 18.27 -7.65 -20.79
CA LEU A 395 17.08 -7.65 -21.65
C LEU A 395 17.19 -6.47 -22.61
N THR A 396 17.90 -6.69 -23.71
CA THR A 396 17.88 -5.75 -24.83
C THR A 396 16.71 -6.10 -25.75
N THR A 397 15.94 -5.08 -26.14
CA THR A 397 14.99 -5.26 -27.22
C THR A 397 15.73 -5.21 -28.55
N ASN A 398 15.86 -6.37 -29.17
CA ASN A 398 16.32 -6.44 -30.55
C ASN A 398 15.26 -5.80 -31.44
N ASN A 399 15.67 -5.10 -32.51
CA ASN A 399 14.76 -4.62 -33.54
C ASN A 399 14.16 -5.83 -34.28
N ILE A 400 13.08 -6.37 -33.74
CA ILE A 400 12.36 -7.50 -34.34
C ILE A 400 11.45 -6.92 -35.42
N THR A 401 11.86 -7.07 -36.68
CA THR A 401 10.96 -6.84 -37.82
C THR A 401 9.97 -7.98 -37.90
N PHE A 402 8.69 -7.66 -37.80
CA PHE A 402 7.60 -8.63 -37.90
C PHE A 402 6.76 -8.40 -39.16
N GLN A 403 6.32 -9.49 -39.78
CA GLN A 403 5.29 -9.48 -40.81
C GLN A 403 4.21 -10.45 -40.36
N CYS A 404 3.01 -9.93 -40.10
CA CYS A 404 1.84 -10.78 -39.88
C CYS A 404 1.50 -11.44 -41.22
N GLU A 405 1.49 -12.78 -41.28
CA GLU A 405 1.09 -13.51 -42.49
C GLU A 405 -0.44 -13.54 -42.66
N ASP A 406 -1.19 -13.34 -41.57
CA ASP A 406 -2.63 -13.19 -41.66
C ASP A 406 -2.99 -11.86 -42.36
N PRO A 407 -4.01 -11.86 -43.23
CA PRO A 407 -4.49 -10.65 -43.91
C PRO A 407 -5.13 -9.62 -42.96
N CYS A 408 -4.99 -9.79 -41.63
CA CYS A 408 -5.53 -8.92 -40.60
C CYS A 408 -4.74 -7.62 -40.41
N HIS A 409 -4.49 -6.89 -41.50
CA HIS A 409 -3.93 -5.53 -41.61
C HIS A 409 -2.43 -5.42 -41.97
N SER A 410 -2.19 -4.58 -42.97
CA SER A 410 -0.90 -4.05 -43.40
C SER A 410 -0.25 -3.18 -42.32
N VAL A 411 0.33 -3.78 -41.29
CA VAL A 411 1.26 -3.06 -40.38
C VAL A 411 2.62 -2.94 -41.08
N LYS A 412 2.67 -2.12 -42.14
CA LYS A 412 3.94 -1.53 -42.61
C LYS A 412 4.08 -0.17 -41.92
N GLY A 413 4.35 -0.18 -40.63
CA GLY A 413 4.57 1.03 -39.85
C GLY A 413 5.85 0.89 -39.03
N SER A 414 6.87 1.66 -39.37
CA SER A 414 7.91 2.04 -38.41
C SER A 414 7.23 2.59 -37.16
N LEU A 415 7.60 2.11 -35.96
CA LEU A 415 7.11 2.60 -34.67
C LEU A 415 7.21 4.13 -34.58
N ALA A 416 6.14 4.84 -34.94
CA ALA A 416 5.89 6.22 -34.59
C ALA A 416 4.62 6.19 -33.72
N ILE A 417 4.82 6.10 -32.42
CA ILE A 417 3.73 5.99 -31.43
C ILE A 417 3.17 7.39 -31.21
N GLY A 418 2.05 7.68 -31.88
CA GLY A 418 1.20 8.84 -31.58
C GLY A 418 0.15 8.46 -30.52
N HIS A 419 -0.07 9.36 -29.57
CA HIS A 419 -1.10 9.26 -28.54
C HIS A 419 -2.47 9.60 -29.14
N GLU A 420 -3.22 8.61 -29.64
CA GLU A 420 -4.67 8.72 -29.78
C GLU A 420 -5.31 7.43 -29.26
N GLU A 421 -5.95 7.54 -28.10
CA GLU A 421 -6.76 6.51 -27.44
C GLU A 421 -8.17 6.57 -28.04
N ASP A 422 -8.41 5.89 -29.16
CA ASP A 422 -9.78 5.63 -29.63
C ASP A 422 -10.17 4.17 -29.34
N GLU A 423 -11.34 4.02 -28.70
CA GLU A 423 -11.92 2.82 -28.07
C GLU A 423 -12.40 1.72 -29.04
N ASP A 424 -11.99 1.73 -30.30
CA ASP A 424 -12.25 0.60 -31.18
C ASP A 424 -11.28 -0.52 -30.83
N ARG A 425 -11.75 -1.49 -30.02
CA ARG A 425 -11.15 -2.84 -29.89
C ARG A 425 -11.15 -3.52 -31.27
N GLN A 426 -10.27 -3.07 -32.15
CA GLN A 426 -9.91 -3.78 -33.37
C GLN A 426 -9.50 -5.19 -32.94
N ARG A 427 -10.14 -6.20 -33.54
CA ARG A 427 -9.81 -7.61 -33.35
C ARG A 427 -8.44 -7.85 -33.97
N TYR A 428 -7.39 -7.47 -33.26
CA TYR A 428 -6.03 -7.88 -33.59
C TYR A 428 -5.97 -9.40 -33.49
N CYS A 429 -5.26 -10.06 -34.42
CA CYS A 429 -4.87 -11.44 -34.18
C CYS A 429 -3.97 -11.50 -32.94
N THR A 430 -3.91 -12.66 -32.27
CA THR A 430 -3.13 -12.85 -31.04
C THR A 430 -1.66 -12.45 -31.25
N VAL A 431 -1.11 -12.74 -32.43
CA VAL A 431 0.26 -12.40 -32.79
C VAL A 431 0.50 -10.89 -32.84
N CYS A 432 -0.41 -10.12 -33.45
CA CYS A 432 -0.33 -8.65 -33.49
C CYS A 432 -0.46 -8.04 -32.09
N HIS A 433 -1.33 -8.61 -31.25
CA HIS A 433 -1.47 -8.19 -29.85
C HIS A 433 -0.15 -8.38 -29.08
N TRP A 434 0.48 -9.55 -29.20
CA TRP A 434 1.75 -9.82 -28.52
C TRP A 434 2.89 -8.96 -29.02
N TYR A 435 2.88 -8.58 -30.29
CA TYR A 435 3.88 -7.65 -30.82
C TYR A 435 3.69 -6.24 -30.27
N LEU A 436 2.45 -5.76 -30.15
CA LEU A 436 2.15 -4.48 -29.51
C LEU A 436 2.60 -4.48 -28.05
N GLU A 437 2.31 -5.56 -27.31
CA GLU A 437 2.76 -5.68 -25.92
C GLU A 437 4.28 -5.82 -25.82
N TYR A 438 4.94 -6.54 -26.72
CA TYR A 438 6.41 -6.57 -26.79
C TYR A 438 7.01 -5.19 -27.03
N GLY A 439 6.38 -4.38 -27.90
CA GLY A 439 6.75 -2.98 -28.11
C GLY A 439 6.63 -2.14 -26.84
N ARG A 440 5.50 -2.26 -26.12
CA ARG A 440 5.28 -1.61 -24.82
C ARG A 440 6.29 -2.06 -23.77
N PHE A 441 6.55 -3.37 -23.70
CA PHE A 441 7.56 -3.96 -22.83
C PHE A 441 8.96 -3.41 -23.15
N GLY A 442 9.29 -3.25 -24.43
CA GLY A 442 10.55 -2.66 -24.86
C GLY A 442 10.73 -1.20 -24.45
N ILE A 443 9.67 -0.39 -24.54
CA ILE A 443 9.67 1.00 -24.06
C ILE A 443 9.89 1.02 -22.55
N PHE A 444 9.14 0.19 -21.84
CA PHE A 444 9.27 0.03 -20.40
C PHE A 444 10.71 -0.34 -19.96
N LEU A 445 11.35 -1.31 -20.63
CA LEU A 445 12.75 -1.66 -20.36
C LEU A 445 13.72 -0.51 -20.63
N LYS A 446 13.47 0.31 -21.67
CA LYS A 446 14.26 1.51 -21.94
C LYS A 446 14.08 2.57 -20.85
N THR A 447 12.88 2.72 -20.30
CA THR A 447 12.59 3.64 -19.20
C THR A 447 13.26 3.25 -17.89
N ILE A 448 13.47 1.96 -17.63
CA ILE A 448 14.20 1.52 -16.43
C ILE A 448 15.71 1.68 -16.59
N ASN A 449 16.23 1.48 -17.80
CA ASN A 449 17.67 1.51 -18.06
C ASN A 449 18.26 2.91 -18.30
N GLY A 450 17.42 3.94 -18.45
CA GLY A 450 17.83 5.33 -18.73
C GLY A 450 17.48 6.26 -17.58
#